data_AF-A0A431W033-F1
#
_entry.id   AF-A0A431W033-F1
#
_cell.length_a   1.000
_cell.length_b   1.000
_cell.length_c   1.000
_cell.angle_alpha   90.00
_cell.angle_beta   90.00
_cell.angle_gamma   90.00
#
_symmetry.space_group_name_H-M   'P 1'
#
loop_
_entity.id
_entity.type
_entity.pdbx_description
1 polymer ?
#
loop_
_entity_poly.entity_id
_entity_poly.type
_entity_poly.pdbx_seq_one_letter_code
_entity_poly.pdbx_strand_id
1 'polypeptide(L)'
;MNALPVVLLASLIGTYLDLFFVGKELYSFPYRPFPTIFSVNIAFTLIVLPLGVLLYLYICDKLTERNTFLFIVLIGLLASVLERVAEDLGLFIHSTSWKHFYSFFGYSAFLWLVYSLYQWMKKSLPKN
;
A
#
# COMPACT_ATOMS: atom_id res chain seq x y z
N MET A 1 -9.36 7.08 -17.31
CA MET A 1 -8.24 6.60 -16.48
C MET A 1 -8.03 5.12 -16.74
N ASN A 2 -6.99 4.74 -17.49
CA ASN A 2 -6.59 3.33 -17.60
C ASN A 2 -5.59 3.02 -16.46
N ALA A 3 -6.06 2.90 -15.21
CA ALA A 3 -5.21 2.66 -14.05
C ALA A 3 -4.98 1.18 -13.73
N LEU A 4 -5.71 0.27 -14.40
CA LEU A 4 -5.75 -1.15 -14.07
C LEU A 4 -4.35 -1.81 -14.02
N PRO A 5 -3.44 -1.60 -14.99
CA PRO A 5 -2.12 -2.21 -14.92
C PRO A 5 -1.32 -1.79 -13.67
N VAL A 6 -1.44 -0.51 -13.28
CA VAL A 6 -0.74 0.03 -12.11
C VAL A 6 -1.37 -0.45 -10.82
N VAL A 7 -2.70 -0.57 -10.76
CA VAL A 7 -3.41 -1.14 -9.60
C VAL A 7 -3.00 -2.59 -9.36
N LEU A 8 -2.94 -3.40 -10.43
CA LEU A 8 -2.51 -4.80 -10.35
C LEU A 8 -1.03 -4.89 -9.94
N LEU A 9 -0.16 -4.08 -10.54
CA LEU A 9 1.26 -4.05 -10.20
C LEU A 9 1.49 -3.60 -8.75
N ALA A 10 0.77 -2.59 -8.28
CA ALA A 10 0.81 -2.13 -6.89
C ALA A 10 0.38 -3.24 -5.92
N SER A 11 -0.65 -4.00 -6.28
CA SER A 11 -1.14 -5.12 -5.47
C SER A 11 -0.10 -6.25 -5.40
N LEU A 12 0.57 -6.56 -6.51
CA LEU A 12 1.68 -7.51 -6.54
C LEU A 12 2.85 -7.03 -5.67
N ILE A 13 3.29 -5.79 -5.84
CA ILE A 13 4.38 -5.21 -5.04
C ILE A 13 4.04 -5.26 -3.56
N GLY A 14 2.85 -4.82 -3.16
CA GLY A 14 2.40 -4.86 -1.76
C GLY A 14 2.36 -6.29 -1.22
N THR A 15 1.84 -7.25 -2.00
CA THR A 15 1.81 -8.67 -1.60
C THR A 15 3.21 -9.23 -1.37
N TYR A 16 4.16 -8.94 -2.26
CA TYR A 16 5.54 -9.43 -2.10
C TYR A 16 6.27 -8.75 -0.95
N LEU A 17 5.99 -7.47 -0.66
CA LEU A 17 6.48 -6.81 0.54
C LEU A 17 5.93 -7.47 1.81
N ASP A 18 4.63 -7.76 1.85
CA ASP A 18 4.03 -8.50 2.96
C ASP A 18 4.68 -9.88 3.14
N LEU A 19 4.84 -10.64 2.06
CA LEU A 19 5.49 -11.95 2.11
C LEU A 19 6.94 -11.85 2.61
N PHE A 20 7.69 -10.84 2.15
CA PHE A 20 9.06 -10.61 2.58
C PHE A 20 9.16 -10.27 4.07
N PHE A 21 8.38 -9.32 4.55
CA PHE A 21 8.44 -8.88 5.94
C PHE A 21 7.88 -9.91 6.92
N VAL A 22 6.79 -10.60 6.57
CA VAL A 22 6.28 -11.74 7.34
C VAL A 22 7.30 -12.88 7.36
N GLY A 23 7.94 -13.19 6.23
CA GLY A 23 9.00 -14.20 6.16
C GLY A 23 10.27 -13.84 6.94
N LYS A 24 10.45 -12.56 7.29
CA LYS A 24 11.51 -12.05 8.17
C LYS A 24 11.05 -11.89 9.62
N GLU A 25 9.84 -12.34 9.96
CA GLU A 25 9.24 -12.22 11.29
C GLU A 25 9.20 -10.77 11.81
N LEU A 26 9.15 -9.78 10.90
CA LEU A 26 9.06 -8.37 11.29
C LEU A 26 7.62 -7.98 11.67
N TYR A 27 6.64 -8.69 11.13
CA TYR A 27 5.25 -8.65 11.58
C TYR A 27 4.50 -9.91 11.17
N SER A 28 3.27 -10.06 11.68
CA SER A 28 2.38 -11.17 11.33
C SER A 28 0.91 -10.73 11.30
N PHE A 29 0.08 -11.49 10.57
CA PHE A 29 -1.36 -11.31 10.52
C PHE A 29 -2.07 -12.47 11.23
N PRO A 30 -2.41 -12.36 12.52
CA PRO A 30 -3.01 -13.46 13.27
C PRO A 30 -4.42 -13.81 12.77
N TYR A 31 -5.23 -12.79 12.43
CA TYR A 31 -6.56 -12.97 11.85
C TYR A 31 -6.50 -12.78 10.33
N ARG A 32 -6.37 -13.89 9.60
CA ARG A 32 -6.28 -13.89 8.13
C ARG A 32 -7.06 -15.06 7.50
N PRO A 33 -7.61 -14.90 6.28
CA PRO A 33 -8.23 -15.99 5.54
C PRO A 33 -7.21 -17.08 5.17
N PHE A 34 -7.63 -18.35 5.25
CA PHE A 34 -6.83 -19.53 4.88
C PHE A 34 -5.40 -19.54 5.48
N PRO A 35 -5.26 -19.48 6.82
CA PRO A 35 -3.97 -19.29 7.48
C PRO A 35 -2.98 -20.45 7.29
N THR A 36 -3.45 -21.62 6.87
CA THR A 36 -2.64 -22.80 6.54
C THR A 36 -1.99 -22.72 5.15
N ILE A 37 -2.48 -21.83 4.28
CA ILE A 37 -2.02 -21.67 2.89
C ILE A 37 -1.25 -20.35 2.75
N PHE A 38 -1.81 -19.26 3.27
CA PHE A 38 -1.21 -17.93 3.18
C PHE A 38 -0.68 -17.49 4.53
N SER A 39 0.57 -17.01 4.56
CA SER A 39 1.16 -16.35 5.72
C SER A 39 0.72 -14.89 5.87
N VAL A 40 0.25 -14.29 4.77
CA VAL A 40 -0.22 -12.89 4.68
C VAL A 40 -1.73 -12.82 4.64
N ASN A 41 -2.31 -11.64 4.90
CA ASN A 41 -3.75 -11.44 4.75
C ASN A 41 -4.13 -11.26 3.27
N ILE A 42 -4.44 -12.38 2.61
CA ILE A 42 -4.74 -12.40 1.16
C ILE A 42 -5.98 -11.57 0.78
N ALA A 43 -6.94 -11.37 1.70
CA ALA A 43 -8.09 -10.49 1.44
C ALA A 43 -7.68 -9.01 1.42
N PHE A 44 -6.74 -8.63 2.29
CA PHE A 44 -6.17 -7.29 2.25
C PHE A 44 -5.47 -7.04 0.91
N THR A 45 -4.61 -7.96 0.47
CA THR A 45 -3.82 -7.76 -0.74
C THR A 45 -4.62 -7.84 -2.03
N LEU A 46 -5.64 -8.70 -2.11
CA LEU A 46 -6.45 -8.89 -3.33
C LEU A 46 -7.67 -7.97 -3.44
N ILE A 47 -8.12 -7.37 -2.35
CA ILE A 47 -9.34 -6.55 -2.33
C ILE A 47 -9.07 -5.16 -1.78
N VAL A 48 -8.62 -5.05 -0.53
CA VAL A 48 -8.48 -3.75 0.14
C VAL A 48 -7.42 -2.89 -0.54
N LEU A 49 -6.25 -3.47 -0.82
CA LEU A 49 -5.13 -2.79 -1.46
C LEU A 49 -5.47 -2.29 -2.87
N PRO A 50 -5.98 -3.11 -3.82
CA PRO A 50 -6.31 -2.62 -5.16
C PRO A 50 -7.40 -1.55 -5.15
N LEU A 51 -8.42 -1.68 -4.30
CA LEU A 51 -9.46 -0.64 -4.15
C LEU A 51 -8.89 0.65 -3.57
N GLY A 52 -8.04 0.54 -2.55
CA GLY A 52 -7.33 1.68 -1.96
C GLY A 52 -6.43 2.39 -2.96
N VAL A 53 -5.65 1.65 -3.75
CA VAL A 53 -4.79 2.20 -4.81
C VAL A 53 -5.63 2.86 -5.91
N LEU A 54 -6.74 2.25 -6.31
CA LEU A 54 -7.64 2.83 -7.31
C LEU A 54 -8.22 4.17 -6.82
N LEU A 55 -8.70 4.24 -5.58
CA LEU A 55 -9.19 5.48 -4.97
C LEU A 55 -8.09 6.53 -4.84
N TYR A 56 -6.91 6.13 -4.38
CA TYR A 56 -5.73 7.00 -4.28
C TYR A 56 -5.39 7.64 -5.64
N LEU A 57 -5.28 6.83 -6.70
CA LEU A 57 -4.98 7.33 -8.05
C LEU A 57 -6.09 8.23 -8.60
N TYR A 58 -7.36 7.89 -8.34
CA TYR A 58 -8.50 8.73 -8.71
C TYR A 58 -8.42 10.13 -8.08
N ILE A 59 -8.01 10.23 -6.82
CA ILE A 59 -7.84 11.51 -6.13
C ILE A 59 -6.63 12.26 -6.70
N CYS A 60 -5.48 11.58 -6.86
CA CYS A 60 -4.27 12.18 -7.43
C CYS A 60 -4.50 12.78 -8.82
N ASP A 61 -5.39 12.19 -9.63
CA ASP A 61 -5.75 12.70 -10.96
C ASP A 61 -6.48 14.05 -10.93
N LYS A 62 -7.02 14.45 -9.78
CA LYS A 62 -7.71 15.73 -9.57
C LYS A 62 -6.83 16.79 -8.89
N LEU A 63 -5.62 16.43 -8.47
CA LEU A 63 -4.71 17.31 -7.74
C LEU A 63 -3.61 17.84 -8.67
N THR A 64 -3.08 19.02 -8.32
CA THR A 64 -1.83 19.52 -8.92
C THR A 64 -0.64 18.72 -8.41
N GLU A 65 0.48 18.71 -9.11
CA GLU A 65 1.67 17.94 -8.68
C GLU A 65 2.13 18.27 -7.25
N ARG A 66 2.11 19.57 -6.87
CA ARG A 66 2.42 20.01 -5.49
C ARG A 66 1.42 19.46 -4.48
N ASN A 67 0.13 19.51 -4.79
CA ASN A 67 -0.91 19.02 -3.90
C ASN A 67 -0.87 17.49 -3.80
N THR A 68 -0.51 16.79 -4.88
CA THR A 68 -0.29 15.35 -4.87
C THR A 68 0.88 14.96 -3.96
N PHE A 69 1.99 15.69 -4.00
CA PHE A 69 3.11 15.45 -3.09
C PHE A 69 2.67 15.59 -1.62
N LEU A 70 1.97 16.68 -1.29
CA LEU A 70 1.44 16.88 0.06
C LEU A 70 0.45 15.77 0.45
N PHE A 71 -0.43 15.38 -0.47
CA PHE A 71 -1.40 14.31 -0.28
C PHE A 71 -0.72 12.97 0.02
N ILE A 72 0.35 12.61 -0.70
CA ILE A 72 1.13 11.39 -0.45
C ILE A 72 1.69 11.37 0.96
N VAL A 73 2.28 12.48 1.41
CA VAL A 73 2.83 12.58 2.77
C VAL A 73 1.72 12.44 3.81
N LEU A 74 0.58 13.10 3.62
CA LEU A 74 -0.55 13.03 4.55
C LEU A 74 -1.17 11.62 4.61
N ILE A 75 -1.34 10.96 3.47
CA ILE A 75 -1.85 9.59 3.42
C ILE A 75 -0.82 8.61 4.00
N GLY A 76 0.48 8.81 3.79
CA GLY A 76 1.53 8.03 4.43
C GLY A 76 1.45 8.11 5.96
N LEU A 77 1.26 9.32 6.51
CA LEU A 77 1.04 9.51 7.96
C LEU A 77 -0.24 8.82 8.44
N LEU A 78 -1.35 9.01 7.71
CA LEU A 78 -2.63 8.38 8.04
C LEU A 78 -2.51 6.85 8.05
N ALA A 79 -1.84 6.27 7.05
CA ALA A 79 -1.62 4.84 6.96
C ALA A 79 -0.80 4.31 8.15
N SER A 80 0.24 5.01 8.60
CA SER A 80 0.99 4.63 9.81
C SER A 80 0.14 4.66 11.08
N VAL A 81 -0.76 5.63 11.20
CA VAL A 81 -1.70 5.68 12.33
C VAL A 81 -2.69 4.52 12.25
N LEU A 82 -3.28 4.27 11.08
CA LEU A 82 -4.21 3.16 10.86
C LEU A 82 -3.56 1.80 11.10
N GLU A 83 -2.30 1.65 10.74
CA GLU A 83 -1.54 0.43 11.01
C GLU A 83 -1.37 0.21 12.52
N ARG A 84 -1.06 1.26 13.29
CA ARG A 84 -1.02 1.14 14.75
C ARG A 84 -2.37 0.78 15.34
N VAL A 85 -3.46 1.37 14.83
CA VAL A 85 -4.81 1.01 15.24
C VAL A 85 -5.11 -0.46 14.89
N ALA A 86 -4.71 -0.93 13.71
CA ALA A 86 -4.88 -2.32 13.31
C ALA A 86 -4.08 -3.27 14.22
N GLU A 87 -2.92 -2.82 14.72
CA GLU A 87 -2.13 -3.53 15.72
C GLU A 87 -2.84 -3.62 17.07
N ASP A 88 -3.38 -2.51 17.56
CA ASP A 88 -4.14 -2.50 18.82
C ASP A 88 -5.43 -3.35 18.75
N LEU A 89 -6.03 -3.48 17.55
CA LEU A 89 -7.15 -4.37 17.27
C LEU A 89 -6.74 -5.84 17.07
N GLY A 90 -5.43 -6.13 17.10
CA GLY A 90 -4.87 -7.47 16.89
C GLY A 90 -5.00 -7.99 15.47
N LEU A 91 -5.35 -7.18 14.47
CA LEU A 91 -5.43 -7.60 13.06
C LEU A 91 -4.04 -7.81 12.44
N PHE A 92 -3.05 -7.20 13.06
CA PHE A 92 -1.67 -7.10 12.63
C PHE A 92 -0.80 -7.07 13.90
N ILE A 93 0.38 -7.68 13.93
CA ILE A 93 1.28 -7.60 15.10
C ILE A 93 2.70 -7.36 14.61
N HIS A 94 3.32 -6.24 15.01
CA HIS A 94 4.74 -6.01 14.74
C HIS A 94 5.63 -6.78 15.71
N SER A 95 6.85 -7.09 15.26
CA SER A 95 7.91 -7.51 16.16
C SER A 95 8.37 -6.37 17.07
N THR A 96 8.98 -6.71 18.20
CA THR A 96 9.53 -5.73 19.14
C THR A 96 10.66 -4.87 18.56
N SER A 97 11.27 -5.30 17.46
CA SER A 97 12.33 -4.57 16.76
C SER A 97 11.80 -3.60 15.72
N TRP A 98 10.51 -3.65 15.39
CA TRP A 98 9.89 -2.73 14.44
C TRP A 98 9.82 -1.32 15.02
N LYS A 99 10.15 -0.33 14.19
CA LYS A 99 10.03 1.08 14.54
C LYS A 99 8.94 1.70 13.68
N HIS A 100 7.90 2.25 14.29
CA HIS A 100 6.73 2.80 13.57
C HIS A 100 7.06 3.90 12.55
N PHE A 101 8.20 4.57 12.65
CA PHE A 101 8.61 5.51 11.62
C PHE A 101 8.94 4.80 10.28
N TYR A 102 9.32 3.52 10.29
CA TYR A 102 9.50 2.71 9.08
C TYR A 102 8.20 2.61 8.29
N SER A 103 7.06 2.49 8.97
CA SER A 103 5.74 2.46 8.34
C SER A 103 5.47 3.74 7.58
N PHE A 104 5.79 4.91 8.15
CA PHE A 104 5.57 6.20 7.48
C PHE A 104 6.36 6.31 6.18
N PHE A 105 7.66 6.00 6.24
CA PHE A 105 8.50 6.03 5.04
C PHE A 105 8.10 4.93 4.05
N GLY A 106 7.73 3.75 4.53
CA GLY A 106 7.28 2.62 3.70
C GLY A 106 6.02 2.95 2.91
N TYR A 107 4.96 3.40 3.58
CA TYR A 107 3.72 3.81 2.90
C TYR A 107 3.94 4.99 1.97
N SER A 108 4.69 6.02 2.39
CA SER A 108 4.97 7.18 1.55
C SER A 108 5.77 6.80 0.29
N ALA A 109 6.80 5.95 0.43
CA ALA A 109 7.60 5.46 -0.69
C ALA A 109 6.79 4.58 -1.64
N PHE A 110 5.94 3.70 -1.09
CA PHE A 110 5.03 2.86 -1.88
C PHE A 110 4.06 3.73 -2.70
N LEU A 111 3.38 4.69 -2.06
CA LEU A 111 2.44 5.58 -2.73
C LEU A 111 3.12 6.45 -3.79
N TRP A 112 4.33 6.94 -3.51
CA TRP A 112 5.15 7.68 -4.47
C TRP A 112 5.53 6.83 -5.69
N LEU A 113 5.96 5.58 -5.46
CA LEU A 113 6.27 4.64 -6.54
C LEU A 113 5.05 4.38 -7.43
N VAL A 114 3.89 4.08 -6.81
CA VAL A 114 2.62 3.84 -7.52
C VAL A 114 2.21 5.05 -8.36
N TYR A 115 2.30 6.26 -7.81
CA TYR A 115 2.01 7.49 -8.56
C TYR A 115 2.98 7.73 -9.70
N SER A 116 4.27 7.48 -9.48
CA SER A 116 5.32 7.64 -10.51
C SER A 116 5.08 6.69 -11.69
N LEU A 117 4.76 5.42 -11.42
CA LEU A 117 4.39 4.42 -12.43
C LEU A 117 3.13 4.83 -13.19
N TYR A 118 2.14 5.37 -12.48
CA TYR A 118 0.91 5.86 -13.09
C TYR A 118 1.15 7.05 -14.02
N GLN A 119 1.94 8.04 -13.61
CA GLN A 119 2.30 9.18 -14.46
C GLN A 119 3.11 8.74 -15.68
N TRP A 120 4.04 7.81 -15.51
CA TRP A 120 4.80 7.24 -16.61
C TRP A 120 3.87 6.60 -17.64
N MET A 121 2.96 5.72 -17.20
CA MET A 121 2.00 5.06 -18.09
C MET A 121 1.07 6.04 -18.80
N LYS A 122 0.58 7.09 -18.11
CA LYS A 122 -0.22 8.15 -18.74
C LYS A 122 0.53 8.90 -19.82
N LYS A 123 1.83 9.12 -19.66
CA LYS A 123 2.69 9.78 -20.67
C LYS A 123 3.01 8.88 -21.86
N SER A 124 3.13 7.57 -21.62
CA SER A 124 3.51 6.59 -22.64
C SER A 124 2.35 6.09 -23.51
N LEU A 125 1.10 6.23 -23.08
CA LEU A 125 -0.06 5.83 -23.88
C LEU A 125 -0.42 6.92 -24.91
N PRO A 126 -0.68 6.53 -26.18
CA PRO A 126 -1.16 7.48 -27.19
C PRO A 126 -2.48 8.11 -26.74
N LYS A 127 -2.58 9.44 -26.89
CA LYS A 127 -3.84 10.15 -26.71
C LYS A 127 -4.70 9.87 -27.93
N ASN A 128 -5.57 8.86 -27.82
CA ASN A 128 -6.65 8.65 -28.79
C ASN A 128 -7.68 9.77 -28.67
#